data_AF-A0A2V8EFE7-F1
#
_entry.id   AF-A0A2V8EFE7-F1
#
_cell.length_a   1.000
_cell.length_b   1.000
_cell.length_c   1.000
_cell.angle_alpha   90.00
_cell.angle_beta   90.00
_cell.angle_gamma   90.00
#
_symmetry.space_group_name_H-M   'P 1'
#
loop_
_entity.id
_entity.type
_entity.pdbx_description
1 polymer ?
#
loop_
_entity_poly.entity_id
_entity_poly.type
_entity_poly.pdbx_seq_one_letter_code
_entity_poly.pdbx_strand_id
1 'polypeptide(L)' 'DYILMSNNVRGVMKVPTQPFGKADGINKQIADTAGVPFESVASMKGVQQLDLLDSTHAMLLVQTAAGGLDLKAADLP' A
#
# COMPACT_ATOMS: atom_id res chain seq x y z
N ASP A 1 -1.40 13.69 -6.16
CA ASP A 1 -0.41 13.10 -5.24
C ASP A 1 -1.02 11.98 -4.44
N TYR A 2 -0.21 11.01 -4.06
CA TYR A 2 -0.63 9.86 -3.28
C TYR A 2 0.51 9.40 -2.37
N ILE A 3 0.18 8.61 -1.36
CA ILE A 3 1.14 7.87 -0.53
C ILE A 3 0.96 6.39 -0.83
N LEU A 4 2.07 5.66 -0.97
CA LEU A 4 2.05 4.21 -0.95
C LEU A 4 2.30 3.72 0.48
N MET A 5 1.43 2.85 0.95
CA MET A 5 1.52 2.27 2.29
C MET A 5 1.54 0.75 2.20
N SER A 6 2.59 0.13 2.73
CA SER A 6 2.62 -1.33 2.88
C SER A 6 1.64 -1.76 3.98
N ASN A 7 0.71 -2.65 3.66
CA ASN A 7 -0.21 -3.25 4.60
C ASN A 7 -0.14 -4.78 4.53
N ASN A 8 0.00 -5.43 5.68
CA ASN A 8 0.12 -6.88 5.80
C ASN A 8 -1.17 -7.66 5.47
N VAL A 9 -2.35 -7.03 5.56
CA VAL A 9 -3.65 -7.65 5.24
C VAL A 9 -4.10 -7.32 3.82
N ARG A 10 -3.92 -6.07 3.38
CA ARG A 10 -4.47 -5.54 2.13
C ARG A 10 -3.43 -5.30 1.02
N GLY A 11 -2.17 -5.66 1.25
CA GLY A 11 -1.06 -5.42 0.33
C GLY A 11 -0.64 -3.96 0.32
N VAL A 12 0.11 -3.55 -0.71
CA VAL A 12 0.43 -2.12 -0.88
C VAL A 12 -0.84 -1.36 -1.26
N MET A 13 -1.12 -0.30 -0.52
CA MET A 13 -2.27 0.59 -0.73
C MET A 13 -1.81 1.93 -1.27
N LYS A 14 -2.45 2.39 -2.34
CA LYS A 14 -2.34 3.74 -2.91
C LYS A 14 -3.40 4.62 -2.27
N VAL A 15 -2.95 5.60 -1.50
CA VAL A 15 -3.82 6.49 -0.72
C VAL A 15 -3.74 7.90 -1.29
N PRO A 16 -4.82 8.44 -1.90
CA PRO A 16 -4.83 9.82 -2.38
C PRO A 16 -4.70 10.79 -1.20
N THR A 17 -3.94 11.87 -1.37
CA THR A 17 -3.70 12.86 -0.30
C THR A 17 -4.76 13.97 -0.25
N GLN A 18 -5.50 14.19 -1.34
CA GLN A 18 -6.54 15.23 -1.44
C GLN A 18 -7.63 15.19 -0.34
N PRO A 19 -8.14 14.01 0.10
CA PRO A 19 -9.16 13.95 1.14
C PRO A 19 -8.61 14.09 2.57
N PHE A 20 -7.29 14.14 2.77
CA PHE A 20 -6.72 14.30 4.11
C PHE A 20 -7.16 15.61 4.76
N GLY A 21 -7.53 15.52 6.04
CA GLY A 21 -8.09 16.64 6.82
C GLY A 21 -9.56 16.97 6.52
N LYS A 22 -10.17 16.33 5.51
CA LYS A 22 -11.59 16.53 5.14
C LYS A 22 -12.43 15.26 5.29
N ALA A 23 -11.79 14.09 5.32
CA ALA A 23 -12.48 12.82 5.49
C ALA A 23 -13.18 12.76 6.85
N ASP A 24 -14.37 12.16 6.86
CA ASP A 24 -15.14 11.98 8.09
C ASP A 24 -14.39 11.10 9.10
N GLY A 25 -14.43 11.53 10.37
CA GLY A 25 -13.83 10.78 11.48
C GLY A 25 -14.55 9.46 11.73
N ILE A 26 -13.78 8.40 12.04
CA ILE A 26 -14.33 7.10 12.43
C ILE A 26 -14.60 7.10 13.93
N ASN A 27 -15.83 7.43 14.30
CA ASN A 27 -16.25 7.61 15.70
C ASN A 27 -17.03 6.39 16.26
N LYS A 28 -17.25 5.38 15.43
CA LYS A 28 -17.97 4.14 15.73
C LYS A 28 -17.27 2.99 14.99
N GLN A 29 -17.49 1.76 15.46
CA GLN A 29 -16.95 0.58 14.80
C GLN A 29 -17.49 0.46 13.35
N ILE A 30 -16.61 0.08 12.44
CA ILE A 30 -16.91 -0.11 11.01
C ILE A 30 -16.74 -1.60 10.69
N ALA A 31 -17.68 -2.17 9.93
CA ALA A 31 -17.64 -3.59 9.56
C ALA A 31 -16.55 -3.91 8.52
N ASP A 32 -16.25 -2.95 7.64
CA ASP A 32 -15.19 -3.09 6.63
C ASP A 32 -14.31 -1.83 6.55
N THR A 33 -14.60 -0.88 5.65
CA THR A 33 -13.75 0.29 5.39
C THR A 33 -14.52 1.62 5.48
N ALA A 34 -13.87 2.64 6.05
CA ALA A 34 -14.38 4.01 6.13
C ALA A 34 -13.21 5.00 6.25
N GLY A 35 -13.50 6.30 6.18
CA GLY A 35 -12.51 7.37 6.27
C GLY A 35 -11.88 7.69 4.91
N VAL A 36 -10.55 7.77 4.87
CA VAL A 36 -9.82 8.08 3.63
C VAL A 36 -9.86 6.87 2.69
N PRO A 37 -10.33 7.02 1.45
CA PRO A 37 -10.33 5.92 0.49
C PRO A 37 -8.91 5.49 0.14
N PHE A 38 -8.76 4.25 -0.33
CA PHE A 38 -7.51 3.72 -0.84
C PHE A 38 -7.78 2.73 -1.97
N GLU A 39 -6.77 2.46 -2.77
CA GLU A 39 -6.77 1.41 -3.79
C GLU A 39 -5.65 0.42 -3.49
N SER A 40 -5.92 -0.88 -3.53
CA SER A 40 -4.86 -1.89 -3.41
C SER A 40 -4.14 -2.07 -4.74
N VAL A 41 -2.82 -1.99 -4.74
CA VAL A 41 -1.98 -2.19 -5.93
C VAL A 41 -1.85 -3.69 -6.19
N ALA A 42 -2.61 -4.20 -7.16
CA ALA A 42 -2.73 -5.65 -7.40
C ALA A 42 -1.41 -6.34 -7.74
N SER A 43 -0.45 -5.63 -8.33
CA SER A 43 0.89 -6.14 -8.67
C SER A 43 1.83 -6.27 -7.46
N MET A 44 1.52 -5.62 -6.33
CA MET A 44 2.40 -5.52 -5.16
C MET A 44 1.80 -6.25 -3.95
N LYS A 45 1.71 -7.59 -4.05
CA LYS A 45 1.21 -8.49 -2.99
C LYS A 45 2.35 -9.18 -2.24
N GLY A 46 2.11 -9.53 -0.98
CA GLY A 46 3.11 -10.24 -0.16
C GLY A 46 4.34 -9.40 0.19
N VAL A 47 4.21 -8.07 0.10
CA VAL A 47 5.29 -7.11 0.36
C VAL A 47 5.51 -7.02 1.87
N GLN A 48 6.71 -7.38 2.31
CA GLN A 48 7.18 -7.24 3.69
C GLN A 48 7.79 -5.86 3.91
N GLN A 49 8.48 -5.33 2.90
CA GLN A 49 9.09 -4.01 2.93
C GLN A 49 8.93 -3.32 1.58
N LEU A 50 8.62 -2.03 1.63
CA LEU A 50 8.46 -1.13 0.50
C LEU A 50 9.37 0.08 0.72
N ASP A 51 10.15 0.45 -0.29
CA ASP A 51 10.95 1.67 -0.29
C ASP A 51 10.96 2.32 -1.67
N LEU A 52 11.26 3.61 -1.72
CA LEU A 52 11.38 4.35 -2.98
C LEU A 52 12.75 4.04 -3.60
N LEU A 53 12.75 3.59 -4.87
CA LEU A 53 14.00 3.40 -5.62
C LEU A 53 14.39 4.68 -6.36
N ASP A 54 13.46 5.19 -7.17
CA ASP A 54 13.62 6.39 -8.00
C ASP A 54 12.24 7.00 -8.31
N SER A 55 12.17 7.96 -9.24
CA SER A 55 10.92 8.65 -9.60
C SER A 55 9.87 7.78 -10.30
N THR A 56 10.25 6.58 -10.75
CA THR A 56 9.44 5.67 -11.57
C THR A 56 9.33 4.28 -10.98
N HIS A 57 10.15 3.91 -9.99
CA HIS A 57 10.18 2.57 -9.40
C HIS A 57 10.21 2.58 -7.87
N ALA A 58 9.70 1.50 -7.29
CA ALA A 58 9.86 1.14 -5.88
C ALA A 58 10.67 -0.15 -5.73
N MET A 59 11.39 -0.26 -4.61
CA MET A 59 11.96 -1.52 -4.14
C MET A 59 10.98 -2.25 -3.23
N LEU A 60 10.83 -3.54 -3.46
CA LEU A 60 9.94 -4.45 -2.75
C LEU A 60 10.73 -5.64 -2.22
N LEU A 61 10.60 -5.93 -0.94
CA LEU A 61 10.96 -7.24 -0.38
C LEU A 61 9.68 -8.07 -0.28
N VAL A 62 9.59 -9.14 -1.08
CA VAL A 62 8.38 -9.95 -1.22
C VAL A 62 8.60 -11.34 -0.65
N GLN A 63 7.68 -11.80 0.19
CA GLN A 63 7.69 -13.19 0.65
C GLN A 63 7.02 -14.10 -0.38
N THR A 64 7.76 -15.11 -0.81
CA THR A 64 7.29 -16.14 -1.74
C THR A 64 6.44 -17.19 -1.03
N ALA A 65 5.64 -17.95 -1.79
CA ALA A 65 4.84 -19.04 -1.25
C ALA A 65 5.69 -20.15 -0.57
N ALA A 66 6.96 -20.30 -0.97
CA ALA A 66 7.91 -21.22 -0.37
C ALA A 66 8.56 -20.67 0.93
N GLY A 67 8.19 -19.46 1.37
CA GLY A 67 8.70 -18.80 2.57
C GLY A 67 10.00 -18.02 2.37
N GLY A 68 10.63 -18.10 1.19
CA GLY A 68 11.80 -17.30 0.83
C GLY A 68 11.47 -15.83 0.58
N LEU A 69 12.48 -14.97 0.62
CA LEU A 69 12.36 -13.53 0.36
C LEU A 69 13.03 -13.16 -0.97
N ASP A 70 12.28 -12.50 -1.84
CA ASP A 70 12.79 -11.93 -3.08
C ASP A 70 12.87 -10.41 -2.98
N LEU A 71 13.97 -9.83 -3.45
CA LEU A 71 14.10 -8.39 -3.67
C LEU A 71 13.74 -8.06 -5.13
N LYS A 72 12.76 -7.18 -5.35
CA LYS A 72 12.25 -6.82 -6.68
C LYS A 72 12.11 -5.31 -6.83
N ALA A 73 12.41 -4.80 -8.03
CA ALA A 73 11.98 -3.47 -8.44
C ALA A 73 10.60 -3.59 -9.11
N ALA A 74 9.72 -2.61 -8.89
CA ALA A 74 8.41 -2.55 -9.52
C ALA A 74 8.07 -1.10 -9.88
N ASP A 75 7.33 -0.94 -10.98
CA ASP A 75 6.90 0.38 -11.45
C ASP A 75 5.98 1.05 -10.43
N LEU A 76 6.17 2.36 -10.24
CA LEU A 76 5.27 3.19 -9.44
C LEU A 76 3.95 3.41 -10.19
N PRO A 77 2.79 3.33 -9.50
CA PRO A 77 1.46 3.46 -10.09
C PRO A 77 0.95 4.91 -10.22
#